data_AF-A0A7J7N857-F1
#
_entry.id   AF-A0A7J7N857-F1
#
_cell.length_a   1.000
_cell.length_b   1.000
_cell.length_c   1.000
_cell.angle_alpha   90.00
_cell.angle_beta   90.00
_cell.angle_gamma   90.00
#
_symmetry.space_group_name_H-M   'P 1'
#
loop_
_entity.id
_entity.type
_entity.pdbx_description
1 polymer ?
#
loop_
_entity_poly.entity_id
_entity_poly.type
_entity_poly.pdbx_seq_one_letter_code
_entity_poly.pdbx_strand_id
1 'polypeptide(L)'
;MVGSGFIFIWRALVLMHMLPGILAWGKEGHYATCKIAEGLLTEDAAAAVKVLLPEYAEGDFASVCSWPDEIKHNYHWRWSGPLHYVDTPDFRCNYEFCRDCHDSHGHKDRCVTAAIYNYSMQLTTYRESVSEWKYNLTEALLFLSHFIGDVHQPLHVGFVGDEGGNTIVIRWFRRKTNLHHIWDNMIIESAMKTFYNSDLATMIQAIQRNITNDWSTDISSWENCASDRKVCPDPYASESIKLACKYAYRNATPGSTLTAEVVRNLLPDYVDGNLSALCTWPDQIRHWYKYRWTSSLHFIDTPDDACNFDYSRDCLNDMCVAGAIRNFTSQLLHYREGSSDRRYNMTEALLFLSHFMGDIHQPLHVGFTSDLGGNTIELRWFKHKSNLHHVWDREIILTAAKELYGNNMELFQEDIQKNFTDGIWSDDIASWGECDDLFSCPNKYAAEGIGLACKWGYKGVTPGATLSDKYFISRFPVVAKRIAQGGVRLSMILNRVFGNHNQKIPAPT
;
A
#
# COMPACT_ATOMS: atom_id res chain seq x y z
N MET A 1 -32.13 -16.75 63.87
CA MET A 1 -33.43 -16.04 63.89
C MET A 1 -33.18 -14.63 63.38
N VAL A 2 -33.85 -14.26 62.27
CA VAL A 2 -34.27 -12.91 61.80
C VAL A 2 -33.17 -11.82 61.70
N GLY A 3 -32.93 -11.07 60.64
CA GLY A 3 -33.55 -10.79 59.33
C GLY A 3 -32.81 -9.54 58.79
N SER A 4 -32.22 -9.59 57.59
CA SER A 4 -32.65 -8.90 56.35
C SER A 4 -32.82 -7.38 56.43
N GLY A 5 -32.06 -6.64 55.62
CA GLY A 5 -32.53 -5.37 55.05
C GLY A 5 -31.47 -4.32 54.67
N PHE A 6 -31.19 -4.20 53.36
CA PHE A 6 -30.69 -3.03 52.62
C PHE A 6 -29.25 -2.54 52.96
N ILE A 7 -28.33 -2.30 52.01
CA ILE A 7 -28.40 -1.33 50.91
C ILE A 7 -27.35 -1.73 49.84
N PHE A 8 -27.80 -1.93 48.60
CA PHE A 8 -26.96 -1.95 47.40
C PHE A 8 -26.57 -0.50 47.05
N ILE A 9 -25.29 -0.12 47.20
CA ILE A 9 -24.75 1.09 46.56
C ILE A 9 -23.55 0.70 45.69
N TRP A 10 -23.85 0.63 44.40
CA TRP A 10 -23.03 0.99 43.24
C TRP A 10 -21.58 1.43 43.53
N ARG A 11 -20.63 0.66 43.02
CA ARG A 11 -19.38 1.18 42.47
C ARG A 11 -19.24 0.72 41.02
N ALA A 12 -20.04 1.33 40.14
CA ALA A 12 -19.69 1.37 38.72
C ALA A 12 -18.52 2.35 38.58
N LEU A 13 -17.32 1.82 38.36
CA LEU A 13 -16.21 2.58 37.83
C LEU A 13 -16.64 3.09 36.45
N VAL A 14 -17.01 4.37 36.36
CA VAL A 14 -17.12 5.08 35.09
C VAL A 14 -15.70 5.22 34.56
N LEU A 15 -15.27 4.25 33.75
CA LEU A 15 -14.13 4.40 32.86
C LEU A 15 -14.56 5.42 31.80
N MET A 16 -14.33 6.69 32.08
CA MET A 16 -14.43 7.78 31.11
C MET A 16 -13.39 7.47 30.03
N HIS A 17 -13.79 6.74 29.00
CA HIS A 17 -13.02 6.61 27.78
C HIS A 17 -12.97 8.01 27.20
N MET A 18 -11.82 8.67 27.35
CA MET A 18 -11.41 9.74 26.44
C MET A 18 -11.40 9.10 25.06
N LEU A 19 -12.46 9.30 24.30
CA LEU A 19 -12.42 9.05 22.86
C LEU A 19 -11.32 9.99 22.32
N PRO A 20 -10.29 9.48 21.63
CA PRO A 20 -9.35 10.35 20.94
C PRO A 20 -10.15 11.23 19.98
N GLY A 21 -10.10 12.55 20.18
CA GLY A 21 -10.62 13.52 19.24
C GLY A 21 -9.84 13.39 17.95
N ILE A 22 -10.57 13.20 16.86
CA ILE A 22 -10.09 13.05 15.50
C ILE A 22 -9.67 14.44 14.99
N LEU A 23 -8.44 14.56 14.48
CA LEU A 23 -7.80 15.81 14.05
C LEU A 23 -7.47 15.69 12.57
N ALA A 24 -8.05 16.52 11.72
CA ALA A 24 -8.04 16.33 10.27
C ALA A 24 -6.69 16.57 9.62
N TRP A 25 -5.88 15.51 9.49
CA TRP A 25 -4.44 15.64 9.64
C TRP A 25 -4.14 16.10 11.05
N GLY A 26 -3.42 15.27 11.83
CA GLY A 26 -3.01 15.62 13.19
C GLY A 26 -2.34 16.99 13.28
N LYS A 27 -2.06 17.45 14.50
CA LYS A 27 -1.43 18.75 14.75
C LYS A 27 -0.27 19.07 13.79
N GLU A 28 0.58 18.08 13.50
CA GLU A 28 1.71 18.16 12.58
C GLU A 28 1.30 18.46 11.13
N GLY A 29 0.21 17.86 10.64
CA GLY A 29 -0.29 18.06 9.29
C GLY A 29 -0.97 19.42 9.11
N HIS A 30 -1.81 19.86 10.06
CA HIS A 30 -2.34 21.22 10.05
C HIS A 30 -1.24 22.28 10.10
N TYR A 31 -0.24 22.07 10.96
CA TYR A 31 0.93 22.93 11.03
C TYR A 31 1.66 22.97 9.68
N ALA A 32 1.92 21.82 9.06
CA ALA A 32 2.60 21.74 7.78
C ALA A 32 1.82 22.46 6.66
N THR A 33 0.51 22.25 6.56
CA THR A 33 -0.37 22.92 5.59
C THR A 33 -0.25 24.44 5.70
N CYS A 34 -0.37 24.98 6.92
CA CYS A 34 -0.25 26.41 7.13
C CYS A 34 1.17 26.95 6.95
N LYS A 35 2.20 26.17 7.29
CA LYS A 35 3.59 26.59 7.08
C LYS A 35 3.94 26.67 5.61
N ILE A 36 3.41 25.77 4.79
CA ILE A 36 3.52 25.84 3.33
C ILE A 36 2.75 27.05 2.82
N ALA A 37 1.50 27.25 3.26
CA ALA A 37 0.68 28.39 2.85
C ALA A 37 1.34 29.74 3.17
N GLU A 38 1.94 29.89 4.37
CA GLU A 38 2.66 31.10 4.79
C GLU A 38 3.77 31.49 3.80
N GLY A 39 4.50 30.50 3.25
CA GLY A 39 5.54 30.71 2.25
C GLY A 39 5.02 31.08 0.85
N LEU A 40 3.71 30.94 0.60
CA LEU A 40 3.06 31.24 -0.67
C LEU A 40 2.21 32.53 -0.62
N LEU A 41 2.07 33.15 0.55
CA LEU A 41 1.33 34.41 0.69
C LEU A 41 2.03 35.55 -0.06
N THR A 42 1.24 36.41 -0.70
CA THR A 42 1.73 37.71 -1.17
C THR A 42 2.06 38.62 0.01
N GLU A 43 2.87 39.65 -0.20
CA GLU A 43 3.26 40.60 0.86
C GLU A 43 2.05 41.22 1.57
N ASP A 44 1.03 41.64 0.80
CA ASP A 44 -0.22 42.20 1.35
C ASP A 44 -1.00 41.17 2.19
N ALA A 45 -1.07 39.92 1.72
CA ALA A 45 -1.77 38.86 2.43
C ALA A 45 -1.03 38.45 3.71
N ALA A 46 0.29 38.34 3.66
CA ALA A 46 1.13 38.07 4.83
C ALA A 46 1.00 39.18 5.89
N ALA A 47 0.97 40.44 5.46
CA ALA A 47 0.74 41.57 6.36
C ALA A 47 -0.65 41.50 7.03
N ALA A 48 -1.70 41.20 6.26
CA ALA A 48 -3.05 41.04 6.79
C ALA A 48 -3.17 39.87 7.77
N VAL A 49 -2.59 38.71 7.44
CA VAL A 49 -2.53 37.54 8.33
C VAL A 49 -1.85 37.92 9.64
N LYS A 50 -0.69 38.57 9.58
CA LYS A 50 0.05 38.99 10.78
C LYS A 50 -0.75 39.94 11.68
N VAL A 51 -1.58 40.81 11.11
CA VAL A 51 -2.47 41.71 11.87
C VAL A 51 -3.60 40.92 12.56
N LEU A 52 -4.13 39.90 11.90
CA LEU A 52 -5.22 39.09 12.42
C LEU A 52 -4.78 38.02 13.43
N LEU A 53 -3.49 37.69 13.48
CA LEU A 53 -2.98 36.68 14.41
C LEU A 53 -3.13 37.13 15.87
N PRO A 54 -3.52 36.22 16.77
CA PRO A 54 -3.54 36.50 18.18
C PRO A 54 -2.11 36.67 18.73
N GLU A 55 -1.95 37.47 19.77
CA GLU A 55 -0.64 37.81 20.35
C GLU A 55 0.17 36.58 20.78
N TYR A 56 -0.48 35.55 21.32
CA TYR A 56 0.16 34.31 21.76
C TYR A 56 0.73 33.46 20.61
N ALA A 57 0.37 33.75 19.36
CA ALA A 57 0.95 33.07 18.20
C ALA A 57 2.36 33.58 17.90
N GLU A 58 2.78 34.69 18.50
CA GLU A 58 4.11 35.32 18.30
C GLU A 58 4.45 35.56 16.81
N GLY A 59 3.40 35.74 15.98
CA GLY A 59 3.53 35.91 14.54
C GLY A 59 3.72 34.63 13.72
N ASP A 60 3.68 33.43 14.33
CA ASP A 60 3.74 32.15 13.63
C ASP A 60 2.33 31.66 13.29
N PHE A 61 1.91 31.84 12.03
CA PHE A 61 0.57 31.43 11.57
C PHE A 61 0.34 29.92 11.68
N ALA A 62 1.38 29.11 11.45
CA ALA A 62 1.24 27.66 11.50
C ALA A 62 0.92 27.14 12.91
N SER A 63 1.39 27.83 13.96
CA SER A 63 1.17 27.45 15.36
C SER A 63 -0.31 27.39 15.76
N VAL A 64 -1.17 28.18 15.09
CA VAL A 64 -2.60 28.31 15.41
C VAL A 64 -3.52 27.49 14.51
N CYS A 65 -2.98 26.76 13.53
CA CYS A 65 -3.82 26.03 12.57
C CYS A 65 -4.46 24.75 13.10
N SER A 66 -4.07 24.31 14.30
CA SER A 66 -4.75 23.23 15.04
C SER A 66 -5.80 23.77 16.03
N TRP A 67 -5.96 25.09 16.14
CA TRP A 67 -6.82 25.70 17.16
C TRP A 67 -8.30 25.27 17.07
N PRO A 68 -8.95 25.19 15.88
CA PRO A 68 -10.36 24.74 15.81
C PRO A 68 -10.60 23.35 16.38
N ASP A 69 -9.64 22.45 16.22
CA ASP A 69 -9.68 21.13 16.82
C ASP A 69 -9.55 21.15 18.35
N GLU A 70 -8.74 22.04 18.89
CA GLU A 70 -8.59 22.20 20.34
C GLU A 70 -9.89 22.77 20.95
N ILE A 71 -10.50 23.76 20.30
CA ILE A 71 -11.65 24.47 20.84
C ILE A 71 -12.98 23.73 20.66
N LYS A 72 -13.16 22.88 19.64
CA LYS A 72 -14.44 22.16 19.41
C LYS A 72 -14.89 21.31 20.60
N HIS A 73 -13.97 20.96 21.50
CA HIS A 73 -14.27 20.21 22.73
C HIS A 73 -14.81 21.08 23.87
N ASN A 74 -14.56 22.40 23.84
CA ASN A 74 -15.14 23.35 24.77
C ASN A 74 -16.65 23.46 24.54
N TYR A 75 -17.44 23.42 25.61
CA TYR A 75 -18.91 23.48 25.56
C TYR A 75 -19.44 24.62 24.69
N HIS A 76 -18.81 25.81 24.74
CA HIS A 76 -19.22 26.99 23.97
C HIS A 76 -18.99 26.85 22.46
N TRP A 77 -18.15 25.90 22.05
CA TRP A 77 -17.65 25.73 20.68
C TRP A 77 -18.05 24.40 20.05
N ARG A 78 -18.75 23.50 20.77
CA ARG A 78 -19.19 22.20 20.24
C ARG A 78 -19.99 22.28 18.93
N TRP A 79 -20.62 23.43 18.67
CA TRP A 79 -21.33 23.69 17.43
C TRP A 79 -20.42 23.64 16.20
N SER A 80 -19.10 23.85 16.33
CA SER A 80 -18.16 23.80 15.22
C SER A 80 -17.84 22.36 14.79
N GLY A 81 -18.11 21.35 15.62
CA GLY A 81 -17.75 19.95 15.34
C GLY A 81 -18.17 19.43 13.96
N PRO A 82 -19.44 19.61 13.53
CA PRO A 82 -19.87 19.20 12.18
C PRO A 82 -19.22 19.96 11.03
N LEU A 83 -18.51 21.06 11.29
CA LEU A 83 -17.83 21.85 10.25
C LEU A 83 -16.48 21.24 9.83
N HIS A 84 -15.99 20.20 10.52
CA HIS A 84 -14.69 19.58 10.24
C HIS A 84 -14.72 18.52 9.13
N TYR A 85 -15.89 18.13 8.65
CA TYR A 85 -16.01 17.05 7.67
C TYR A 85 -17.22 17.23 6.76
N VAL A 86 -17.31 16.36 5.76
CA VAL A 86 -18.47 16.14 4.91
C VAL A 86 -18.76 14.64 4.90
N ASP A 87 -20.02 14.29 5.13
CA ASP A 87 -20.47 12.91 5.05
C ASP A 87 -21.07 12.60 3.68
N THR A 88 -20.48 11.64 2.98
CA THR A 88 -20.98 11.14 1.69
C THR A 88 -21.71 9.80 1.87
N PRO A 89 -22.69 9.45 1.01
CA PRO A 89 -23.35 8.16 1.08
C PRO A 89 -22.35 7.01 0.88
N ASP A 90 -22.57 5.91 1.59
CA ASP A 90 -21.70 4.74 1.54
C ASP A 90 -21.47 4.26 0.11
N PHE A 91 -20.21 3.92 -0.16
CA PHE A 91 -19.75 3.41 -1.46
C PHE A 91 -19.95 4.38 -2.64
N ARG A 92 -20.30 5.65 -2.38
CA ARG A 92 -20.33 6.69 -3.40
C ARG A 92 -19.06 7.53 -3.37
N CYS A 93 -18.22 7.31 -4.37
CA CYS A 93 -16.96 8.05 -4.54
C CYS A 93 -17.18 9.41 -5.23
N ASN A 94 -18.20 10.15 -4.81
CA ASN A 94 -18.52 11.47 -5.34
C ASN A 94 -19.10 12.37 -4.24
N TYR A 95 -18.97 13.68 -4.46
CA TYR A 95 -19.49 14.71 -3.56
C TYR A 95 -20.49 15.59 -4.31
N GLU A 96 -21.62 15.89 -3.65
CA GLU A 96 -22.67 16.79 -4.13
C GLU A 96 -23.13 17.70 -2.98
N PHE A 97 -22.85 19.01 -3.06
CA PHE A 97 -23.11 19.97 -1.97
C PHE A 97 -24.51 19.85 -1.35
N CYS A 98 -25.57 19.92 -2.16
CA CYS A 98 -26.95 19.89 -1.66
C CYS A 98 -27.32 18.58 -0.96
N ARG A 99 -26.67 17.48 -1.36
CA ARG A 99 -26.90 16.14 -0.83
C ARG A 99 -26.11 15.94 0.47
N ASP A 100 -24.84 16.30 0.45
CA ASP A 100 -23.83 15.86 1.44
C ASP A 100 -23.49 16.92 2.49
N CYS A 101 -23.71 18.22 2.21
CA CYS A 101 -23.37 19.28 3.16
C CYS A 101 -24.48 19.48 4.19
N HIS A 102 -24.47 18.65 5.23
CA HIS A 102 -25.33 18.77 6.39
C HIS A 102 -24.71 18.12 7.63
N ASP A 103 -25.19 18.51 8.81
CA ASP A 103 -24.82 17.81 10.04
C ASP A 103 -25.58 16.48 10.21
N SER A 104 -25.27 15.73 11.27
CA SER A 104 -25.94 14.47 11.60
C SER A 104 -27.45 14.58 11.88
N HIS A 105 -27.99 15.80 12.03
CA HIS A 105 -29.42 16.07 12.20
C HIS A 105 -30.07 16.55 10.90
N GLY A 106 -29.32 16.65 9.80
CA GLY A 106 -29.79 17.08 8.50
C GLY A 106 -29.90 18.60 8.34
N HIS A 107 -29.35 19.40 9.26
CA HIS A 107 -29.28 20.84 9.07
C HIS A 107 -28.31 21.16 7.92
N LYS A 108 -28.83 21.81 6.88
CA LYS A 108 -28.05 22.17 5.67
C LYS A 108 -26.95 23.19 5.96
N ASP A 109 -25.94 23.21 5.09
CA ASP A 109 -24.80 24.13 5.12
C ASP A 109 -23.92 24.00 6.37
N ARG A 110 -23.95 22.82 7.01
CA ARG A 110 -23.13 22.48 8.18
C ARG A 110 -22.14 21.38 7.86
N CYS A 111 -21.11 21.74 7.11
CA CYS A 111 -20.03 20.85 6.70
C CYS A 111 -18.77 21.66 6.37
N VAL A 112 -17.64 20.99 6.12
CA VAL A 112 -16.35 21.67 5.85
C VAL A 112 -16.37 22.57 4.62
N THR A 113 -17.05 22.19 3.54
CA THR A 113 -17.10 23.03 2.32
C THR A 113 -17.90 24.31 2.54
N ALA A 114 -19.05 24.24 3.22
CA ALA A 114 -19.81 25.43 3.60
C ALA A 114 -19.03 26.31 4.58
N ALA A 115 -18.28 25.71 5.51
CA ALA A 115 -17.44 26.45 6.45
C ALA A 115 -16.33 27.22 5.73
N ILE A 116 -15.60 26.57 4.81
CA ILE A 116 -14.59 27.21 3.95
C ILE A 116 -15.20 28.40 3.20
N TYR A 117 -16.36 28.21 2.56
CA TYR A 117 -17.04 29.29 1.85
C TYR A 117 -17.38 30.45 2.78
N ASN A 118 -18.02 30.17 3.92
CA ASN A 118 -18.46 31.18 4.89
C ASN A 118 -17.29 32.00 5.43
N TYR A 119 -16.24 31.36 5.95
CA TYR A 119 -15.11 32.07 6.56
C TYR A 119 -14.24 32.79 5.53
N SER A 120 -14.15 32.26 4.30
CA SER A 120 -13.54 33.00 3.18
C SER A 120 -14.30 34.30 2.91
N MET A 121 -15.63 34.25 2.86
CA MET A 121 -16.46 35.43 2.64
C MET A 121 -16.35 36.46 3.76
N GLN A 122 -16.27 36.03 5.02
CA GLN A 122 -16.01 36.92 6.16
C GLN A 122 -14.67 37.65 6.01
N LEU A 123 -13.59 36.94 5.64
CA LEU A 123 -12.28 37.57 5.44
C LEU A 123 -12.25 38.60 4.30
N THR A 124 -13.19 38.53 3.35
CA THR A 124 -13.27 39.57 2.31
C THR A 124 -13.65 40.95 2.85
N THR A 125 -14.23 41.04 4.05
CA THR A 125 -14.57 42.32 4.69
C THR A 125 -13.37 42.99 5.38
N TYR A 126 -12.17 42.39 5.34
CA TYR A 126 -10.96 42.96 5.96
C TYR A 126 -10.63 44.38 5.45
N ARG A 127 -10.98 44.68 4.19
CA ARG A 127 -10.76 46.01 3.59
C ARG A 127 -11.76 47.08 4.06
N GLU A 128 -12.80 46.70 4.79
CA GLU A 128 -13.73 47.62 5.43
C GLU A 128 -13.10 48.24 6.70
N SER A 129 -13.65 49.36 7.17
CA SER A 129 -13.08 50.01 8.37
C SER A 129 -13.24 49.11 9.60
N VAL A 130 -12.24 49.11 10.51
CA VAL A 130 -12.21 48.21 11.69
C VAL A 130 -13.45 48.40 12.58
N SER A 131 -14.01 49.62 12.64
CA SER A 131 -15.26 49.93 13.35
C SER A 131 -16.53 49.33 12.72
N GLU A 132 -16.43 48.84 11.48
CA GLU A 132 -17.55 48.28 10.70
C GLU A 132 -17.43 46.75 10.54
N TRP A 133 -16.37 46.13 11.08
CA TRP A 133 -16.21 44.68 11.00
C TRP A 133 -17.35 43.96 11.71
N LYS A 134 -18.21 43.35 10.90
CA LYS A 134 -19.36 42.56 11.36
C LYS A 134 -18.94 41.22 11.99
N TYR A 135 -17.74 40.74 11.68
CA TYR A 135 -17.26 39.41 12.03
C TYR A 135 -15.94 39.47 12.81
N ASN A 136 -15.68 38.46 13.63
CA ASN A 136 -14.37 38.26 14.22
C ASN A 136 -13.42 37.68 13.15
N LEU A 137 -12.65 38.54 12.50
CA LEU A 137 -11.78 38.14 11.38
C LEU A 137 -10.59 37.28 11.84
N THR A 138 -10.17 37.38 13.10
CA THR A 138 -9.19 36.45 13.67
C THR A 138 -9.77 35.04 13.73
N GLU A 139 -10.97 34.86 14.28
CA GLU A 139 -11.63 33.56 14.28
C GLU A 139 -11.87 33.04 12.86
N ALA A 140 -12.27 33.91 11.94
CA ALA A 140 -12.47 33.52 10.54
C ALA A 140 -11.17 33.01 9.89
N LEU A 141 -10.04 33.66 10.17
CA LEU A 141 -8.73 33.20 9.71
C LEU A 141 -8.37 31.83 10.31
N LEU A 142 -8.54 31.64 11.62
CA LEU A 142 -8.19 30.38 12.29
C LEU A 142 -9.07 29.20 11.85
N PHE A 143 -10.37 29.43 11.66
CA PHE A 143 -11.26 28.40 11.14
C PHE A 143 -10.96 28.07 9.68
N LEU A 144 -10.78 29.07 8.83
CA LEU A 144 -10.48 28.83 7.43
C LEU A 144 -9.16 28.06 7.26
N SER A 145 -8.10 28.46 7.97
CA SER A 145 -6.78 27.84 7.83
C SER A 145 -6.79 26.36 8.20
N HIS A 146 -7.59 26.00 9.21
CA HIS A 146 -7.81 24.62 9.62
C HIS A 146 -8.63 23.83 8.60
N PHE A 147 -9.81 24.34 8.21
CA PHE A 147 -10.73 23.61 7.33
C PHE A 147 -10.17 23.36 5.93
N ILE A 148 -9.23 24.18 5.46
CA ILE A 148 -8.45 23.85 4.26
C ILE A 148 -7.64 22.56 4.46
N GLY A 149 -7.06 22.34 5.63
CA GLY A 149 -6.47 21.04 6.00
C GLY A 149 -7.52 19.93 6.00
N ASP A 150 -8.63 20.14 6.70
CA ASP A 150 -9.69 19.13 6.86
C ASP A 150 -10.22 18.61 5.53
N VAL A 151 -10.59 19.52 4.62
CA VAL A 151 -11.17 19.11 3.34
C VAL A 151 -10.20 18.31 2.49
N HIS A 152 -8.88 18.46 2.68
CA HIS A 152 -7.84 17.71 1.96
C HIS A 152 -7.42 16.42 2.68
N GLN A 153 -7.90 16.17 3.91
CA GLN A 153 -7.77 14.86 4.54
C GLN A 153 -8.83 13.94 3.90
N PRO A 154 -8.45 12.84 3.23
CA PRO A 154 -9.41 12.07 2.42
C PRO A 154 -10.62 11.52 3.19
N LEU A 155 -10.42 11.00 4.39
CA LEU A 155 -11.44 10.42 5.26
C LEU A 155 -12.31 11.46 6.00
N HIS A 156 -11.95 12.74 5.97
CA HIS A 156 -12.83 13.85 6.35
C HIS A 156 -13.88 14.17 5.28
N VAL A 157 -13.74 13.60 4.09
CA VAL A 157 -14.79 13.50 3.08
C VAL A 157 -15.07 12.03 2.86
N GLY A 158 -15.68 11.41 3.87
CA GLY A 158 -15.79 9.96 4.05
C GLY A 158 -17.22 9.44 3.98
N PHE A 159 -17.41 8.15 4.31
CA PHE A 159 -18.73 7.53 4.27
C PHE A 159 -19.46 7.69 5.61
N VAL A 160 -20.77 7.92 5.54
CA VAL A 160 -21.64 8.01 6.72
C VAL A 160 -21.55 6.74 7.56
N GLY A 161 -21.66 5.57 6.91
CA GLY A 161 -21.84 4.28 7.55
C GLY A 161 -20.64 3.78 8.33
N ASP A 162 -19.45 4.34 8.07
CA ASP A 162 -18.24 4.03 8.83
C ASP A 162 -17.67 5.21 9.64
N GLU A 163 -18.42 6.32 9.70
CA GLU A 163 -18.02 7.59 10.32
C GLU A 163 -16.67 8.09 9.75
N GLY A 164 -16.51 8.06 8.43
CA GLY A 164 -15.24 8.38 7.76
C GLY A 164 -14.12 7.40 8.11
N GLY A 165 -14.42 6.12 8.29
CA GLY A 165 -13.45 5.09 8.67
C GLY A 165 -13.10 5.03 10.16
N ASN A 166 -13.76 5.80 11.03
CA ASN A 166 -13.56 5.72 12.48
C ASN A 166 -14.00 4.39 13.08
N THR A 167 -15.00 3.76 12.48
CA THR A 167 -15.48 2.43 12.89
C THR A 167 -14.66 1.28 12.29
N ILE A 168 -13.79 1.57 11.31
CA ILE A 168 -12.93 0.56 10.67
C ILE A 168 -11.71 0.32 11.55
N VAL A 169 -11.84 -0.66 12.45
CA VAL A 169 -10.77 -1.06 13.36
C VAL A 169 -9.74 -1.91 12.63
N ILE A 170 -8.49 -1.44 12.60
CA ILE A 170 -7.35 -2.11 11.98
C ILE A 170 -6.11 -2.04 12.88
N ARG A 171 -4.99 -2.61 12.43
CA ARG A 171 -3.69 -2.48 13.09
C ARG A 171 -2.77 -1.64 12.22
N TRP A 172 -2.01 -0.76 12.87
CA TRP A 172 -0.89 -0.04 12.28
C TRP A 172 0.38 -0.51 12.99
N PHE A 173 1.14 -1.35 12.31
CA PHE A 173 2.17 -2.20 12.91
C PHE A 173 1.59 -3.04 14.07
N ARG A 174 2.15 -2.89 15.28
CA ARG A 174 1.70 -3.64 16.47
C ARG A 174 0.52 -2.96 17.20
N ARG A 175 0.14 -1.74 16.80
CA ARG A 175 -0.86 -0.91 17.51
C ARG A 175 -2.25 -1.10 16.89
N LYS A 176 -3.23 -1.49 17.70
CA LYS A 176 -4.64 -1.48 17.31
C LYS A 176 -5.16 -0.05 17.31
N THR A 177 -5.81 0.36 16.24
CA THR A 177 -6.33 1.72 16.00
C THR A 177 -7.54 1.65 15.05
N ASN A 178 -8.04 2.78 14.57
CA ASN A 178 -8.96 2.84 13.43
C ASN A 178 -8.27 3.43 12.18
N LEU A 179 -8.89 3.21 11.01
CA LEU A 179 -8.41 3.68 9.71
C LEU A 179 -8.27 5.21 9.69
N HIS A 180 -9.23 5.92 10.27
CA HIS A 180 -9.25 7.37 10.30
C HIS A 180 -7.98 7.96 10.96
N HIS A 181 -7.66 7.52 12.18
CA HIS A 181 -6.49 7.94 12.94
C HIS A 181 -5.15 7.60 12.25
N ILE A 182 -5.12 6.54 11.42
CA ILE A 182 -3.94 6.23 10.63
C ILE A 182 -3.67 7.33 9.61
N TRP A 183 -4.71 7.78 8.91
CA TRP A 183 -4.60 8.83 7.89
C TRP A 183 -4.35 10.21 8.50
N ASP A 184 -4.97 10.51 9.65
CA ASP A 184 -4.73 11.77 10.34
C ASP A 184 -3.30 11.88 10.88
N ASN A 185 -2.84 10.88 11.63
CA ASN A 185 -1.64 10.99 12.44
C ASN A 185 -0.56 10.01 12.00
N MET A 186 -0.89 8.72 11.98
CA MET A 186 0.14 7.69 12.04
C MET A 186 0.98 7.60 10.76
N ILE A 187 0.41 7.92 9.60
CA ILE A 187 1.16 8.01 8.33
C ILE A 187 2.18 9.14 8.41
N ILE A 188 1.78 10.34 8.87
CA ILE A 188 2.68 11.48 9.04
C ILE A 188 3.78 11.15 10.03
N GLU A 189 3.44 10.66 11.22
CA GLU A 189 4.41 10.28 12.26
C GLU A 189 5.41 9.23 11.75
N SER A 190 4.92 8.23 11.00
CA SER A 190 5.76 7.17 10.45
C SER A 190 6.69 7.71 9.36
N ALA A 191 6.19 8.58 8.48
CA ALA A 191 6.99 9.21 7.43
C ALA A 191 8.08 10.12 8.03
N MET A 192 7.72 10.96 9.02
CA MET A 192 8.67 11.79 9.78
C MET A 192 9.78 10.94 10.38
N LYS A 193 9.44 9.86 11.07
CA LYS A 193 10.41 8.97 11.70
C LYS A 193 11.31 8.26 10.68
N THR A 194 10.74 7.80 9.57
CA THR A 194 11.44 6.93 8.60
C THR A 194 12.33 7.73 7.65
N PHE A 195 11.84 8.88 7.16
CA PHE A 195 12.47 9.60 6.05
C PHE A 195 13.07 10.94 6.46
N TYR A 196 12.66 11.51 7.60
CA TYR A 196 12.98 12.90 7.96
C TYR A 196 13.58 13.04 9.35
N ASN A 197 14.20 11.98 9.90
CA ASN A 197 14.85 11.99 11.22
C ASN A 197 13.96 12.50 12.36
N SER A 198 12.65 12.26 12.27
CA SER A 198 11.64 12.77 13.22
C SER A 198 11.57 14.30 13.30
N ASP A 199 11.97 15.03 12.24
CA ASP A 199 11.91 16.48 12.17
C ASP A 199 10.85 16.96 11.15
N LEU A 200 9.84 17.67 11.66
CA LEU A 200 8.73 18.18 10.85
C LEU A 200 9.19 19.28 9.88
N ALA A 201 10.17 20.10 10.28
CA ALA A 201 10.69 21.17 9.42
C ALA A 201 11.38 20.59 8.17
N THR A 202 12.17 19.53 8.33
CA THR A 202 12.80 18.80 7.21
C THR A 202 11.75 18.20 6.27
N MET A 203 10.67 17.62 6.81
CA MET A 203 9.57 17.12 5.99
C MET A 203 8.89 18.24 5.19
N ILE A 204 8.57 19.38 5.82
CA ILE A 204 7.98 20.54 5.17
C ILE A 204 8.90 21.07 4.06
N GLN A 205 10.20 21.19 4.31
CA GLN A 205 11.17 21.61 3.29
C GLN A 205 11.22 20.65 2.11
N ALA A 206 11.14 19.34 2.34
CA ALA A 206 11.09 18.36 1.25
C ALA A 206 9.82 18.53 0.41
N ILE A 207 8.67 18.72 1.05
CA ILE A 207 7.39 18.97 0.35
C ILE A 207 7.47 20.27 -0.47
N GLN A 208 7.99 21.35 0.11
CA GLN A 208 8.18 22.62 -0.61
C GLN A 208 9.08 22.48 -1.84
N ARG A 209 10.16 21.69 -1.76
CA ARG A 209 11.01 21.38 -2.92
C ARG A 209 10.24 20.64 -4.00
N ASN A 210 9.38 19.68 -3.63
CA ASN A 210 8.55 18.97 -4.60
C ASN A 210 7.53 19.92 -5.26
N ILE A 211 6.92 20.83 -4.50
CA ILE A 211 6.02 21.87 -5.05
C ILE A 211 6.78 22.73 -6.08
N THR A 212 8.00 23.20 -5.77
CA THR A 212 8.79 24.03 -6.69
C THR A 212 9.31 23.25 -7.91
N ASN A 213 9.56 21.96 -7.77
CA ASN A 213 10.15 21.13 -8.82
C ASN A 213 9.09 20.21 -9.43
N ASP A 214 8.92 19.03 -8.86
CA ASP A 214 8.18 17.89 -9.41
C ASP A 214 6.69 18.16 -9.65
N TRP A 215 6.06 19.01 -8.84
CA TRP A 215 4.62 19.33 -8.92
C TRP A 215 4.34 20.74 -9.44
N SER A 216 5.36 21.42 -9.97
CA SER A 216 5.24 22.82 -10.41
C SER A 216 4.16 23.03 -11.48
N THR A 217 3.91 22.02 -12.32
CA THR A 217 2.85 22.05 -13.35
C THR A 217 1.44 21.91 -12.76
N ASP A 218 1.33 21.29 -11.58
CA ASP A 218 0.04 20.98 -10.95
C ASP A 218 -0.53 22.16 -10.17
N ILE A 219 0.33 23.09 -9.71
CA ILE A 219 -0.06 24.28 -8.92
C ILE A 219 -1.17 25.07 -9.60
N SER A 220 -1.03 25.32 -10.90
CA SER A 220 -2.03 26.07 -11.67
C SER A 220 -3.42 25.42 -11.64
N SER A 221 -3.48 24.08 -11.51
CA SER A 221 -4.73 23.35 -11.38
C SER A 221 -5.30 23.40 -9.97
N TRP A 222 -4.45 23.45 -8.94
CA TRP A 222 -4.86 23.56 -7.53
C TRP A 222 -5.44 24.95 -7.21
N GLU A 223 -4.88 25.99 -7.82
CA GLU A 223 -5.35 27.38 -7.67
C GLU A 223 -6.58 27.70 -8.53
N ASN A 224 -6.90 26.84 -9.51
CA ASN A 224 -7.94 27.14 -10.47
C ASN A 224 -9.34 27.08 -9.84
N CYS A 225 -9.97 28.24 -9.76
CA CYS A 225 -11.37 28.41 -9.42
C CYS A 225 -12.12 29.01 -10.60
N ALA A 226 -13.39 28.63 -10.81
CA ALA A 226 -14.21 29.22 -11.86
C ALA A 226 -14.18 30.77 -11.77
N SER A 227 -14.05 31.43 -12.92
CA SER A 227 -13.60 32.84 -13.04
C SER A 227 -14.48 33.91 -12.38
N ASP A 228 -15.65 33.52 -11.85
CA ASP A 228 -16.59 34.37 -11.13
C ASP A 228 -16.58 34.16 -9.60
N ARG A 229 -15.84 33.17 -9.08
CA ARG A 229 -15.83 32.81 -7.65
C ARG A 229 -14.50 33.10 -6.98
N LYS A 230 -14.56 33.71 -5.79
CA LYS A 230 -13.38 33.93 -4.92
C LYS A 230 -12.90 32.64 -4.23
N VAL A 231 -13.78 31.67 -4.05
CA VAL A 231 -13.50 30.37 -3.41
C VAL A 231 -14.42 29.30 -3.97
N CYS A 232 -13.92 28.08 -4.14
CA CYS A 232 -14.66 26.91 -4.62
C CYS A 232 -14.25 25.66 -3.84
N PRO A 233 -14.92 25.35 -2.71
CA PRO A 233 -14.56 24.20 -1.89
C PRO A 233 -15.08 22.86 -2.42
N ASP A 234 -16.08 22.87 -3.31
CA ASP A 234 -16.69 21.64 -3.83
C ASP A 234 -15.72 20.73 -4.63
N PRO A 235 -14.82 21.27 -5.49
CA PRO A 235 -13.75 20.50 -6.10
C PRO A 235 -12.83 19.81 -5.09
N TYR A 236 -12.45 20.48 -4.00
CA TYR A 236 -11.58 19.91 -2.96
C TYR A 236 -12.23 18.71 -2.31
N ALA A 237 -13.51 18.82 -1.92
CA ALA A 237 -14.23 17.67 -1.38
C ALA A 237 -14.40 16.54 -2.41
N SER A 238 -14.66 16.89 -3.67
CA SER A 238 -14.77 15.91 -4.77
C SER A 238 -13.46 15.17 -5.05
N GLU A 239 -12.32 15.83 -4.89
CA GLU A 239 -10.99 15.23 -4.97
C GLU A 239 -10.76 14.29 -3.78
N SER A 240 -11.01 14.76 -2.56
CA SER A 240 -10.77 14.01 -1.34
C SER A 240 -11.54 12.70 -1.27
N ILE A 241 -12.84 12.68 -1.59
CA ILE A 241 -13.61 11.42 -1.62
C ILE A 241 -13.10 10.44 -2.69
N LYS A 242 -12.62 10.94 -3.83
CA LYS A 242 -12.02 10.08 -4.87
C LYS A 242 -10.71 9.46 -4.35
N LEU A 243 -9.89 10.24 -3.66
CA LEU A 243 -8.65 9.75 -3.04
C LEU A 243 -8.95 8.77 -1.90
N ALA A 244 -9.96 9.04 -1.08
CA ALA A 244 -10.41 8.15 0.00
C ALA A 244 -10.83 6.80 -0.56
N CYS A 245 -11.67 6.76 -1.58
CA CYS A 245 -12.05 5.52 -2.26
C CYS A 245 -10.86 4.80 -2.90
N LYS A 246 -9.98 5.55 -3.57
CA LYS A 246 -8.86 4.97 -4.33
C LYS A 246 -7.79 4.37 -3.41
N TYR A 247 -7.54 5.00 -2.27
CA TYR A 247 -6.41 4.69 -1.40
C TYR A 247 -6.81 4.32 0.03
N ALA A 248 -7.64 5.13 0.70
CA ALA A 248 -7.94 4.93 2.12
C ALA A 248 -8.84 3.71 2.38
N TYR A 249 -9.95 3.60 1.65
CA TYR A 249 -10.89 2.47 1.80
C TYR A 249 -10.43 1.21 1.06
N ARG A 250 -9.44 1.32 0.17
CA ARG A 250 -8.93 0.17 -0.59
C ARG A 250 -8.23 -0.80 0.37
N ASN A 251 -8.75 -2.02 0.46
CA ASN A 251 -8.28 -3.09 1.35
C ASN A 251 -8.43 -2.79 2.86
N ALA A 252 -9.13 -1.73 3.25
CA ALA A 252 -9.36 -1.38 4.65
C ALA A 252 -10.69 -1.97 5.15
N THR A 253 -10.74 -3.30 5.30
CA THR A 253 -11.91 -3.96 5.91
C THR A 253 -11.74 -4.05 7.43
N PRO A 254 -12.81 -3.94 8.24
CA PRO A 254 -12.70 -4.14 9.68
C PRO A 254 -11.99 -5.46 10.01
N GLY A 255 -10.89 -5.39 10.76
CA GLY A 255 -10.05 -6.54 11.12
C GLY A 255 -9.01 -6.99 10.08
N SER A 256 -8.86 -6.31 8.93
CA SER A 256 -7.77 -6.61 8.00
C SER A 256 -6.43 -6.08 8.51
N THR A 257 -5.39 -6.91 8.44
CA THR A 257 -3.99 -6.46 8.45
C THR A 257 -3.58 -6.25 7.00
N LEU A 258 -2.97 -5.11 6.66
CA LEU A 258 -2.52 -4.87 5.29
C LEU A 258 -1.46 -5.93 4.93
N THR A 259 -1.57 -6.62 3.79
CA THR A 259 -0.65 -7.72 3.42
C THR A 259 0.82 -7.30 3.50
N ALA A 260 1.14 -6.09 3.04
CA ALA A 260 2.49 -5.50 3.12
C ALA A 260 3.00 -5.39 4.57
N GLU A 261 2.11 -5.18 5.52
CA GLU A 261 2.42 -5.08 6.94
C GLU A 261 2.73 -6.45 7.57
N VAL A 262 2.01 -7.50 7.17
CA VAL A 262 2.31 -8.88 7.61
C VAL A 262 3.69 -9.32 7.10
N VAL A 263 3.96 -9.08 5.82
CA VAL A 263 5.27 -9.36 5.22
C VAL A 263 6.37 -8.61 5.98
N ARG A 264 6.20 -7.31 6.24
CA ARG A 264 7.17 -6.52 7.01
C ARG A 264 7.39 -7.06 8.43
N ASN A 265 6.34 -7.52 9.11
CA ASN A 265 6.43 -8.08 10.46
C ASN A 265 7.14 -9.44 10.51
N LEU A 266 7.07 -10.23 9.43
CA LEU A 266 7.75 -11.52 9.33
C LEU A 266 9.23 -11.37 8.94
N LEU A 267 9.61 -10.25 8.34
CA LEU A 267 10.98 -10.00 7.92
C LEU A 267 11.86 -9.53 9.10
N PRO A 268 13.14 -9.90 9.15
CA PRO A 268 14.09 -9.37 10.12
C PRO A 268 14.30 -7.85 9.97
N ASP A 269 14.57 -7.16 11.08
CA ASP A 269 14.74 -5.69 11.09
C ASP A 269 15.84 -5.20 10.13
N TYR A 270 16.91 -5.98 9.92
CA TYR A 270 18.06 -5.57 9.10
C TYR A 270 17.77 -5.45 7.60
N VAL A 271 16.62 -5.94 7.11
CA VAL A 271 16.23 -5.79 5.70
C VAL A 271 15.23 -4.66 5.48
N ASP A 272 14.86 -3.92 6.52
CA ASP A 272 13.93 -2.78 6.47
C ASP A 272 12.64 -3.06 5.66
N GLY A 273 12.07 -4.25 5.84
CA GLY A 273 10.85 -4.65 5.13
C GLY A 273 11.05 -5.00 3.65
N ASN A 274 12.28 -5.03 3.13
CA ASN A 274 12.57 -5.44 1.76
C ASN A 274 12.63 -6.97 1.64
N LEU A 275 11.53 -7.57 1.16
CA LEU A 275 11.45 -9.02 0.92
C LEU A 275 12.48 -9.50 -0.11
N SER A 276 12.78 -8.72 -1.16
CA SER A 276 13.67 -9.15 -2.24
C SER A 276 15.11 -9.39 -1.75
N ALA A 277 15.52 -8.70 -0.67
CA ALA A 277 16.81 -8.90 -0.03
C ALA A 277 17.01 -10.32 0.54
N LEU A 278 15.93 -11.08 0.77
CA LEU A 278 15.97 -12.44 1.32
C LEU A 278 15.36 -13.50 0.40
N CYS A 279 14.84 -13.12 -0.78
CA CYS A 279 14.29 -14.11 -1.72
C CYS A 279 15.34 -15.10 -2.24
N THR A 280 16.64 -14.85 -2.10
CA THR A 280 17.71 -15.81 -2.46
C THR A 280 18.17 -16.68 -1.29
N TRP A 281 17.62 -16.48 -0.08
CA TRP A 281 18.00 -17.24 1.11
C TRP A 281 17.83 -18.76 0.96
N PRO A 282 16.76 -19.30 0.34
CA PRO A 282 16.60 -20.74 0.14
C PRO A 282 17.74 -21.41 -0.63
N ASP A 283 18.29 -20.73 -1.65
CA ASP A 283 19.46 -21.22 -2.39
C ASP A 283 20.74 -21.25 -1.54
N GLN A 284 20.88 -20.33 -0.59
CA GLN A 284 22.05 -20.30 0.27
C GLN A 284 22.04 -21.46 1.28
N ILE A 285 20.86 -21.78 1.82
CA ILE A 285 20.70 -22.74 2.91
C ILE A 285 20.50 -24.18 2.45
N ARG A 286 20.09 -24.44 1.19
CA ARG A 286 19.87 -25.82 0.68
C ARG A 286 21.10 -26.74 0.77
N HIS A 287 22.31 -26.17 0.90
CA HIS A 287 23.55 -26.92 1.08
C HIS A 287 23.89 -27.20 2.56
N TRP A 288 23.21 -26.55 3.51
CA TRP A 288 23.46 -26.71 4.93
C TRP A 288 22.85 -28.03 5.41
N TYR A 289 23.55 -28.74 6.30
CA TYR A 289 23.10 -30.04 6.81
C TYR A 289 21.65 -30.02 7.32
N LYS A 290 21.25 -28.96 8.05
CA LYS A 290 19.89 -28.76 8.59
C LYS A 290 18.82 -28.63 7.51
N TYR A 291 19.15 -28.07 6.34
CA TYR A 291 18.19 -27.75 5.27
C TYR A 291 18.44 -28.55 3.99
N ARG A 292 19.27 -29.60 4.04
CA ARG A 292 19.57 -30.43 2.86
C ARG A 292 18.31 -31.04 2.21
N TRP A 293 17.25 -31.24 3.01
CA TRP A 293 15.95 -31.71 2.55
C TRP A 293 15.25 -30.72 1.60
N THR A 294 15.61 -29.43 1.61
CA THR A 294 14.99 -28.43 0.73
C THR A 294 15.52 -28.49 -0.69
N SER A 295 16.62 -29.21 -0.96
CA SER A 295 17.29 -29.17 -2.27
C SER A 295 16.40 -29.63 -3.43
N SER A 296 15.53 -30.63 -3.23
CA SER A 296 14.60 -31.10 -4.28
C SER A 296 13.37 -30.20 -4.42
N LEU A 297 13.15 -29.27 -3.48
CA LEU A 297 12.00 -28.37 -3.49
C LEU A 297 12.14 -27.22 -4.50
N HIS A 298 13.30 -27.07 -5.14
CA HIS A 298 13.55 -25.99 -6.11
C HIS A 298 13.07 -26.34 -7.52
N PHE A 299 12.78 -27.61 -7.81
CA PHE A 299 12.49 -28.05 -9.18
C PHE A 299 11.48 -29.20 -9.21
N ILE A 300 11.11 -29.59 -10.43
CA ILE A 300 10.33 -30.76 -10.80
C ILE A 300 11.05 -31.44 -11.97
N ASP A 301 11.31 -32.73 -11.82
CA ASP A 301 11.81 -33.58 -12.89
C ASP A 301 10.62 -34.23 -13.61
N THR A 302 10.50 -33.96 -14.91
CA THR A 302 9.47 -34.56 -15.78
C THR A 302 10.08 -35.62 -16.70
N PRO A 303 9.30 -36.58 -17.20
CA PRO A 303 9.78 -37.55 -18.18
C PRO A 303 10.23 -36.87 -19.47
N ASP A 304 11.35 -37.32 -20.00
CA ASP A 304 11.95 -36.79 -21.21
C ASP A 304 10.96 -36.77 -22.39
N ASP A 305 10.97 -35.68 -23.14
CA ASP A 305 10.13 -35.43 -24.32
C ASP A 305 8.61 -35.49 -24.10
N ALA A 306 8.14 -35.75 -22.88
CA ALA A 306 6.71 -35.83 -22.58
C ALA A 306 6.03 -34.46 -22.64
N CYS A 307 6.77 -33.39 -22.33
CA CYS A 307 6.32 -31.99 -22.35
C CYS A 307 5.00 -31.75 -21.58
N ASN A 308 4.78 -32.51 -20.52
CA ASN A 308 3.62 -32.42 -19.65
C ASN A 308 4.02 -32.66 -18.20
N PHE A 309 3.25 -32.06 -17.29
CA PHE A 309 3.40 -32.21 -15.86
C PHE A 309 2.20 -32.99 -15.31
N ASP A 310 2.46 -34.02 -14.52
CA ASP A 310 1.47 -34.72 -13.70
C ASP A 310 1.96 -34.72 -12.24
N TYR A 311 1.17 -34.16 -11.33
CA TYR A 311 1.60 -33.99 -9.94
C TYR A 311 1.90 -35.32 -9.25
N SER A 312 1.11 -36.36 -9.49
CA SER A 312 1.27 -37.65 -8.81
C SER A 312 2.51 -38.41 -9.31
N ARG A 313 2.82 -38.24 -10.60
CA ARG A 313 4.00 -38.83 -11.25
C ARG A 313 5.28 -38.07 -10.91
N ASP A 314 5.25 -36.74 -10.99
CA ASP A 314 6.44 -35.89 -11.03
C ASP A 314 6.77 -35.24 -9.67
N CYS A 315 5.82 -35.18 -8.73
CA CYS A 315 6.01 -34.62 -7.39
C CYS A 315 5.94 -35.69 -6.31
N LEU A 316 6.83 -36.68 -6.37
CA LEU A 316 6.83 -37.81 -5.44
C LEU A 316 6.96 -37.36 -3.98
N ASN A 317 6.00 -37.79 -3.14
CA ASN A 317 5.91 -37.45 -1.72
C ASN A 317 5.86 -35.93 -1.45
N ASP A 318 5.30 -35.15 -2.38
CA ASP A 318 5.25 -33.68 -2.32
C ASP A 318 6.63 -32.98 -2.28
N MET A 319 7.72 -33.71 -2.54
CA MET A 319 9.11 -33.23 -2.46
C MET A 319 9.59 -32.58 -3.76
N CYS A 320 8.79 -31.67 -4.30
CA CYS A 320 9.08 -30.85 -5.48
C CYS A 320 8.63 -29.39 -5.28
N VAL A 321 8.95 -28.49 -6.21
CA VAL A 321 8.57 -27.06 -6.07
C VAL A 321 7.07 -26.81 -5.98
N ALA A 322 6.24 -27.57 -6.70
CA ALA A 322 4.78 -27.46 -6.59
C ALA A 322 4.26 -27.89 -5.20
N GLY A 323 4.81 -28.98 -4.64
CA GLY A 323 4.51 -29.41 -3.27
C GLY A 323 5.02 -28.45 -2.21
N ALA A 324 6.19 -27.86 -2.41
CA ALA A 324 6.75 -26.83 -1.53
C ALA A 324 5.83 -25.59 -1.46
N ILE A 325 5.37 -25.08 -2.60
CA ILE A 325 4.43 -23.94 -2.65
C ILE A 325 3.15 -24.28 -1.89
N ARG A 326 2.56 -25.47 -2.09
CA ARG A 326 1.38 -25.92 -1.33
C ARG A 326 1.65 -25.92 0.18
N ASN A 327 2.75 -26.51 0.59
CA ASN A 327 3.14 -26.65 1.99
C ASN A 327 3.33 -25.29 2.67
N PHE A 328 4.16 -24.41 2.11
CA PHE A 328 4.43 -23.10 2.72
C PHE A 328 3.23 -22.15 2.63
N THR A 329 2.38 -22.28 1.62
CA THR A 329 1.07 -21.60 1.60
C THR A 329 0.20 -22.08 2.77
N SER A 330 0.12 -23.40 3.00
CA SER A 330 -0.62 -23.97 4.15
C SER A 330 -0.09 -23.47 5.49
N GLN A 331 1.23 -23.40 5.66
CA GLN A 331 1.84 -22.92 6.91
C GLN A 331 1.46 -21.45 7.17
N LEU A 332 1.55 -20.59 6.16
CA LEU A 332 1.25 -19.17 6.30
C LEU A 332 -0.24 -18.87 6.54
N LEU A 333 -1.16 -19.75 6.11
CA LEU A 333 -2.58 -19.62 6.44
C LEU A 333 -2.84 -19.63 7.95
N HIS A 334 -2.01 -20.34 8.72
CA HIS A 334 -2.11 -20.39 10.19
C HIS A 334 -1.56 -19.15 10.90
N TYR A 335 -0.96 -18.18 10.18
CA TYR A 335 -0.41 -16.96 10.78
C TYR A 335 -1.45 -16.18 11.58
N ARG A 336 -2.69 -16.09 11.08
CA ARG A 336 -3.79 -15.32 11.69
C ARG A 336 -4.44 -16.02 12.89
N GLU A 337 -4.40 -17.35 12.92
CA GLU A 337 -5.04 -18.15 13.97
C GLU A 337 -4.29 -18.08 15.31
N GLY A 338 -3.12 -17.43 15.35
CA GLY A 338 -2.31 -17.30 16.56
C GLY A 338 -1.88 -18.67 17.07
N SER A 339 -1.57 -19.59 16.15
CA SER A 339 -1.30 -20.98 16.48
C SER A 339 -0.20 -21.09 17.55
N SER A 340 -0.52 -21.80 18.64
CA SER A 340 0.42 -22.20 19.68
C SER A 340 1.41 -23.27 19.20
N ASP A 341 1.35 -23.66 17.92
CA ASP A 341 2.22 -24.67 17.34
C ASP A 341 3.58 -24.06 16.99
N ARG A 342 4.53 -24.20 17.92
CA ARG A 342 5.94 -23.77 17.78
C ARG A 342 6.70 -24.47 16.64
N ARG A 343 6.05 -25.35 15.84
CA ARG A 343 6.71 -26.14 14.79
C ARG A 343 7.03 -25.35 13.52
N TYR A 344 6.28 -24.30 13.19
CA TYR A 344 6.49 -23.56 11.94
C TYR A 344 7.15 -22.20 12.17
N ASN A 345 8.25 -21.98 11.46
CA ASN A 345 8.89 -20.67 11.38
C ASN A 345 8.25 -19.89 10.22
N MET A 346 7.34 -18.95 10.53
CA MET A 346 6.58 -18.20 9.53
C MET A 346 7.46 -17.31 8.65
N THR A 347 8.61 -16.85 9.17
CA THR A 347 9.61 -16.15 8.36
C THR A 347 10.20 -17.10 7.31
N GLU A 348 10.61 -18.32 7.70
CA GLU A 348 11.10 -19.30 6.74
C GLU A 348 10.01 -19.66 5.71
N ALA A 349 8.78 -19.86 6.15
CA ALA A 349 7.66 -20.16 5.24
C ALA A 349 7.44 -19.04 4.20
N LEU A 350 7.51 -17.77 4.61
CA LEU A 350 7.43 -16.62 3.71
C LEU A 350 8.60 -16.62 2.71
N LEU A 351 9.82 -16.83 3.17
CA LEU A 351 11.02 -16.83 2.30
C LEU A 351 11.01 -18.00 1.31
N PHE A 352 10.67 -19.20 1.77
CA PHE A 352 10.52 -20.37 0.92
C PHE A 352 9.42 -20.18 -0.12
N LEU A 353 8.22 -19.76 0.28
CA LEU A 353 7.13 -19.50 -0.67
C LEU A 353 7.55 -18.46 -1.72
N SER A 354 8.17 -17.36 -1.28
CA SER A 354 8.58 -16.27 -2.19
C SER A 354 9.62 -16.73 -3.21
N HIS A 355 10.59 -17.54 -2.78
CA HIS A 355 11.60 -18.12 -3.66
C HIS A 355 11.02 -19.17 -4.62
N PHE A 356 10.26 -20.13 -4.10
CA PHE A 356 9.72 -21.23 -4.90
C PHE A 356 8.67 -20.77 -5.92
N MET A 357 7.97 -19.66 -5.64
CA MET A 357 7.15 -19.00 -6.64
C MET A 357 7.97 -18.45 -7.82
N GLY A 358 9.22 -18.04 -7.60
CA GLY A 358 10.16 -17.72 -8.68
C GLY A 358 10.59 -18.98 -9.44
N ASP A 359 11.05 -20.00 -8.70
CA ASP A 359 11.56 -21.25 -9.27
C ASP A 359 10.55 -21.96 -10.17
N ILE A 360 9.29 -22.13 -9.73
CA ILE A 360 8.26 -22.80 -10.56
C ILE A 360 7.95 -22.03 -11.85
N HIS A 361 8.31 -20.74 -11.91
CA HIS A 361 8.15 -19.93 -13.11
C HIS A 361 9.34 -19.99 -14.05
N GLN A 362 10.52 -20.44 -13.59
CA GLN A 362 11.68 -20.72 -14.42
C GLN A 362 11.41 -22.00 -15.23
N PRO A 363 11.25 -21.94 -16.57
CA PRO A 363 10.85 -23.11 -17.36
C PRO A 363 11.71 -24.36 -17.14
N LEU A 364 13.02 -24.22 -17.00
CA LEU A 364 13.95 -25.34 -16.82
C LEU A 364 14.06 -25.87 -15.39
N HIS A 365 13.41 -25.23 -14.41
CA HIS A 365 13.13 -25.86 -13.12
C HIS A 365 11.96 -26.86 -13.19
N VAL A 366 11.22 -26.89 -14.32
CA VAL A 366 10.24 -27.93 -14.64
C VAL A 366 10.66 -28.59 -15.94
N GLY A 367 11.81 -29.25 -15.90
CA GLY A 367 12.53 -29.76 -17.07
C GLY A 367 12.58 -31.27 -17.14
N PHE A 368 13.44 -31.80 -18.02
CA PHE A 368 13.63 -33.24 -18.20
C PHE A 368 14.55 -33.84 -17.14
N THR A 369 14.24 -35.08 -16.78
CA THR A 369 14.97 -35.80 -15.74
C THR A 369 16.38 -36.15 -16.20
N SER A 370 16.55 -36.62 -17.44
CA SER A 370 17.86 -37.13 -17.89
C SER A 370 18.92 -36.04 -18.03
N ASP A 371 18.50 -34.79 -18.28
CA ASP A 371 19.40 -33.65 -18.43
C ASP A 371 19.47 -32.73 -17.20
N LEU A 372 18.82 -33.13 -16.10
CA LEU A 372 18.73 -32.36 -14.86
C LEU A 372 18.22 -30.94 -15.12
N GLY A 373 17.12 -30.82 -15.89
CA GLY A 373 16.58 -29.53 -16.30
C GLY A 373 17.54 -28.73 -17.19
N GLY A 374 18.32 -29.39 -18.04
CA GLY A 374 19.30 -28.78 -18.93
C GLY A 374 20.65 -28.44 -18.28
N ASN A 375 20.88 -28.81 -17.01
CA ASN A 375 22.18 -28.60 -16.35
C ASN A 375 23.30 -29.40 -17.03
N THR A 376 23.00 -30.58 -17.60
CA THR A 376 24.00 -31.40 -18.30
C THR A 376 24.17 -31.04 -19.78
N ILE A 377 23.36 -30.10 -20.30
CA ILE A 377 23.48 -29.59 -21.67
C ILE A 377 24.51 -28.46 -21.68
N GLU A 378 25.78 -28.85 -21.72
CA GLU A 378 26.92 -27.93 -21.83
C GLU A 378 26.90 -27.20 -23.18
N LEU A 379 27.10 -25.89 -23.16
CA LEU A 379 27.07 -25.03 -24.35
C LEU A 379 27.92 -23.76 -24.15
N ARG A 380 27.86 -22.84 -25.10
CA ARG A 380 28.44 -21.49 -24.94
C ARG A 380 27.34 -20.44 -25.00
N TRP A 381 27.36 -19.50 -24.05
CA TRP A 381 26.58 -18.28 -24.13
C TRP A 381 27.50 -17.18 -24.64
N PHE A 382 27.27 -16.72 -25.87
CA PHE A 382 28.20 -15.86 -26.60
C PHE A 382 29.64 -16.41 -26.57
N LYS A 383 30.53 -15.75 -25.83
CA LYS A 383 31.96 -16.07 -25.81
C LYS A 383 32.35 -17.02 -24.67
N HIS A 384 31.55 -17.15 -23.61
CA HIS A 384 31.88 -17.97 -22.44
C HIS A 384 31.13 -19.31 -22.42
N LYS A 385 31.69 -20.27 -21.69
CA LYS A 385 31.04 -21.57 -21.44
C LYS A 385 29.91 -21.40 -20.42
N SER A 386 28.84 -22.14 -20.60
CA SER A 386 27.67 -22.17 -19.72
C SER A 386 26.95 -23.52 -19.91
N ASN A 387 25.83 -23.73 -19.23
CA ASN A 387 24.91 -24.82 -19.56
C ASN A 387 23.50 -24.24 -19.83
N LEU A 388 22.62 -25.04 -20.44
CA LEU A 388 21.29 -24.55 -20.82
C LEU A 388 20.48 -24.06 -19.62
N HIS A 389 20.56 -24.73 -18.46
CA HIS A 389 19.87 -24.31 -17.25
C HIS A 389 20.31 -22.91 -16.79
N HIS A 390 21.62 -22.72 -16.64
CA HIS A 390 22.23 -21.45 -16.24
C HIS A 390 21.93 -20.31 -17.24
N VAL A 391 21.75 -20.64 -18.53
CA VAL A 391 21.32 -19.65 -19.53
C VAL A 391 19.95 -19.05 -19.18
N TRP A 392 19.01 -19.88 -18.73
CA TRP A 392 17.66 -19.45 -18.37
C TRP A 392 17.59 -18.82 -16.98
N ASP A 393 18.35 -19.33 -16.01
CA ASP A 393 18.43 -18.74 -14.67
C ASP A 393 19.01 -17.33 -14.68
N ARG A 394 20.00 -17.08 -15.54
CA ARG A 394 20.89 -15.94 -15.35
C ARG A 394 21.34 -15.26 -16.63
N GLU A 395 21.84 -16.00 -17.62
CA GLU A 395 22.55 -15.38 -18.74
C GLU A 395 21.66 -14.48 -19.60
N ILE A 396 20.41 -14.90 -19.88
CA ILE A 396 19.44 -14.07 -20.60
C ILE A 396 19.19 -12.76 -19.84
N ILE A 397 18.98 -12.84 -18.53
CA ILE A 397 18.68 -11.68 -17.67
C ILE A 397 19.89 -10.73 -17.63
N LEU A 398 21.10 -11.23 -17.38
CA LEU A 398 22.30 -10.41 -17.35
C LEU A 398 22.61 -9.76 -18.70
N THR A 399 22.36 -10.47 -19.80
CA THR A 399 22.52 -9.92 -21.15
C THR A 399 21.53 -8.79 -21.40
N ALA A 400 20.26 -8.97 -21.03
CA ALA A 400 19.25 -7.92 -21.14
C ALA A 400 19.58 -6.70 -20.25
N ALA A 401 19.90 -6.93 -18.97
CA ALA A 401 20.28 -5.89 -18.02
C ALA A 401 21.40 -5.01 -18.59
N LYS A 402 22.44 -5.64 -19.13
CA LYS A 402 23.58 -4.93 -19.71
C LYS A 402 23.23 -4.20 -21.01
N GLU A 403 22.69 -4.93 -21.99
CA GLU A 403 22.57 -4.44 -23.38
C GLU A 403 21.35 -3.54 -23.58
N LEU A 404 20.29 -3.70 -22.78
CA LEU A 404 19.04 -2.92 -22.90
C LEU A 404 18.89 -1.85 -21.81
N TYR A 405 19.45 -2.08 -20.62
CA TYR A 405 19.22 -1.23 -19.44
C TYR A 405 20.50 -0.68 -18.80
N GLY A 406 21.68 -0.83 -19.44
CA GLY A 406 22.94 -0.27 -18.93
C GLY A 406 23.38 -0.83 -17.57
N ASN A 407 23.01 -2.06 -17.25
CA ASN A 407 23.14 -2.73 -15.95
C ASN A 407 22.28 -2.14 -14.81
N ASN A 408 21.30 -1.30 -15.14
CA ASN A 408 20.33 -0.78 -14.17
C ASN A 408 19.16 -1.78 -14.04
N MET A 409 19.09 -2.48 -12.90
CA MET A 409 18.05 -3.48 -12.65
C MET A 409 16.72 -2.85 -12.27
N GLU A 410 16.73 -1.63 -11.74
CA GLU A 410 15.54 -0.84 -11.43
C GLU A 410 14.78 -0.50 -12.72
N LEU A 411 15.47 -0.05 -13.78
CA LEU A 411 14.87 0.21 -15.09
C LEU A 411 14.29 -1.06 -15.72
N PHE A 412 14.97 -2.20 -15.58
CA PHE A 412 14.45 -3.49 -16.05
C PHE A 412 13.16 -3.88 -15.31
N GLN A 413 13.12 -3.68 -13.98
CA GLN A 413 11.93 -3.92 -13.17
C GLN A 413 10.78 -2.98 -13.57
N GLU A 414 11.06 -1.68 -13.73
CA GLU A 414 10.07 -0.67 -14.13
C GLU A 414 9.45 -0.98 -15.49
N ASP A 415 10.26 -1.45 -16.45
CA ASP A 415 9.79 -1.82 -17.79
C ASP A 415 8.87 -3.06 -17.75
N ILE A 416 9.21 -4.08 -16.95
CA ILE A 416 8.33 -5.22 -16.70
C ILE A 416 7.03 -4.75 -16.05
N GLN A 417 7.11 -3.88 -15.03
CA GLN A 417 5.95 -3.37 -14.32
C GLN A 417 5.01 -2.59 -15.24
N LYS A 418 5.55 -1.68 -16.04
CA LYS A 418 4.79 -0.90 -17.03
C LYS A 418 4.08 -1.80 -18.04
N ASN A 419 4.73 -2.88 -18.48
CA ASN A 419 4.16 -3.80 -19.47
C ASN A 419 2.89 -4.51 -18.97
N PHE A 420 2.78 -4.76 -17.67
CA PHE A 420 1.57 -5.37 -17.10
C PHE A 420 0.61 -4.34 -16.49
N THR A 421 1.02 -3.12 -16.12
CA THR A 421 0.07 -2.10 -15.66
C THR A 421 -0.70 -1.48 -16.83
N ASP A 422 0.00 -1.05 -17.87
CA ASP A 422 -0.56 -0.23 -18.95
C ASP A 422 -0.10 -0.67 -20.35
N GLY A 423 0.69 -1.75 -20.43
CA GLY A 423 1.30 -2.23 -21.66
C GLY A 423 0.68 -3.51 -22.21
N ILE A 424 1.50 -4.30 -22.92
CA ILE A 424 1.07 -5.47 -23.71
C ILE A 424 0.46 -6.62 -22.88
N TRP A 425 0.59 -6.61 -21.55
CA TRP A 425 0.08 -7.65 -20.66
C TRP A 425 -1.01 -7.15 -19.70
N SER A 426 -1.49 -5.91 -19.85
CA SER A 426 -2.53 -5.36 -18.97
C SER A 426 -3.81 -6.20 -18.98
N ASP A 427 -4.25 -6.65 -20.16
CA ASP A 427 -5.41 -7.52 -20.32
C ASP A 427 -5.17 -8.96 -19.80
N ASP A 428 -3.91 -9.39 -19.76
CA ASP A 428 -3.52 -10.74 -19.34
C ASP A 428 -3.52 -10.91 -17.81
N ILE A 429 -3.35 -9.82 -17.03
CA ILE A 429 -3.18 -9.88 -15.56
C ILE A 429 -4.30 -10.65 -14.87
N ALA A 430 -5.56 -10.37 -15.25
CA ALA A 430 -6.71 -11.00 -14.61
C ALA A 430 -6.60 -12.53 -14.69
N SER A 431 -6.25 -13.05 -15.87
CA SER A 431 -6.07 -14.49 -16.11
C SER A 431 -4.85 -15.10 -15.38
N TRP A 432 -3.82 -14.29 -15.08
CA TRP A 432 -2.65 -14.75 -14.34
C TRP A 432 -2.95 -14.93 -12.86
N GLY A 433 -3.80 -14.06 -12.31
CA GLY A 433 -4.32 -14.10 -10.93
C GLY A 433 -5.56 -14.99 -10.73
N GLU A 434 -6.08 -15.58 -11.80
CA GLU A 434 -7.14 -16.60 -11.69
C GLU A 434 -6.58 -17.89 -11.11
N CYS A 435 -7.11 -18.21 -9.94
CA CYS A 435 -6.76 -19.39 -9.15
C CYS A 435 -7.98 -19.72 -8.30
N ASP A 436 -8.70 -20.81 -8.59
CA ASP A 436 -9.89 -21.16 -7.79
C ASP A 436 -9.47 -21.79 -6.45
N ASP A 437 -8.42 -22.60 -6.49
CA ASP A 437 -7.86 -23.28 -5.32
C ASP A 437 -6.34 -23.08 -5.24
N LEU A 438 -5.91 -22.43 -4.15
CA LEU A 438 -4.49 -22.13 -3.89
C LEU A 438 -3.60 -23.37 -3.91
N PHE A 439 -4.15 -24.54 -3.56
CA PHE A 439 -3.38 -25.78 -3.49
C PHE A 439 -3.18 -26.41 -4.87
N SER A 440 -4.14 -26.31 -5.79
CA SER A 440 -4.00 -26.86 -7.15
C SER A 440 -3.29 -25.93 -8.13
N CYS A 441 -3.29 -24.61 -7.91
CA CYS A 441 -2.68 -23.63 -8.82
C CYS A 441 -1.18 -23.85 -9.15
N PRO A 442 -0.32 -24.32 -8.23
CA PRO A 442 1.04 -24.71 -8.58
C PRO A 442 1.13 -25.71 -9.75
N ASN A 443 0.12 -26.56 -9.95
CA ASN A 443 0.09 -27.50 -11.07
C ASN A 443 -0.04 -26.78 -12.42
N LYS A 444 -0.86 -25.73 -12.48
CA LYS A 444 -0.98 -24.87 -13.67
C LYS A 444 0.35 -24.20 -13.97
N TYR A 445 1.05 -23.71 -12.96
CA TYR A 445 2.33 -23.00 -13.12
C TYR A 445 3.42 -23.95 -13.64
N ALA A 446 3.47 -25.17 -13.09
CA ALA A 446 4.38 -26.22 -13.55
C ALA A 446 4.06 -26.68 -14.98
N ALA A 447 2.79 -26.92 -15.31
CA ALA A 447 2.37 -27.30 -16.66
C ALA A 447 2.73 -26.23 -17.71
N GLU A 448 2.56 -24.94 -17.38
CA GLU A 448 3.05 -23.84 -18.21
C GLU A 448 4.58 -23.86 -18.34
N GLY A 449 5.30 -24.11 -17.25
CA GLY A 449 6.77 -24.19 -17.20
C GLY A 449 7.33 -25.23 -18.17
N ILE A 450 6.90 -26.48 -18.06
CA ILE A 450 7.36 -27.56 -18.96
C ILE A 450 6.95 -27.31 -20.42
N GLY A 451 5.76 -26.75 -20.66
CA GLY A 451 5.34 -26.35 -22.00
C GLY A 451 6.28 -25.32 -22.63
N LEU A 452 6.75 -24.35 -21.84
CA LEU A 452 7.74 -23.35 -22.28
C LEU A 452 9.16 -23.93 -22.39
N ALA A 453 9.55 -24.84 -21.51
CA ALA A 453 10.84 -25.54 -21.60
C ALA A 453 10.95 -26.27 -22.94
N CYS A 454 9.94 -27.05 -23.32
CA CYS A 454 9.92 -27.74 -24.61
C CYS A 454 9.84 -26.79 -25.81
N LYS A 455 8.97 -25.76 -25.74
CA LYS A 455 8.72 -24.85 -26.86
C LYS A 455 9.89 -23.89 -27.11
N TRP A 456 10.55 -23.43 -26.05
CA TRP A 456 11.52 -22.33 -26.12
C TRP A 456 12.89 -22.70 -25.57
N GLY A 457 12.95 -23.44 -24.46
CA GLY A 457 14.18 -23.87 -23.80
C GLY A 457 14.99 -24.84 -24.66
N TYR A 458 14.55 -26.08 -24.74
CA TYR A 458 15.22 -27.16 -25.47
C TYR A 458 15.17 -26.96 -26.99
N LYS A 459 14.18 -26.23 -27.51
CA LYS A 459 13.95 -26.12 -28.96
C LYS A 459 15.14 -25.51 -29.70
N GLY A 460 15.81 -26.36 -30.49
CA GLY A 460 16.92 -25.96 -31.36
C GLY A 460 18.26 -25.83 -30.64
N VAL A 461 18.38 -26.39 -29.43
CA VAL A 461 19.63 -26.45 -28.68
C VAL A 461 20.25 -27.83 -28.83
N THR A 462 21.57 -27.89 -29.05
CA THR A 462 22.36 -29.13 -29.03
C THR A 462 23.57 -28.93 -28.12
N PRO A 463 24.03 -29.97 -27.39
CA PRO A 463 25.26 -29.89 -26.60
C PRO A 463 26.44 -29.37 -27.44
N GLY A 464 27.25 -28.49 -26.86
CA GLY A 464 28.40 -27.84 -27.50
C GLY A 464 28.07 -26.67 -28.43
N ALA A 465 26.80 -26.35 -28.67
CA ALA A 465 26.41 -25.21 -29.50
C ALA A 465 26.77 -23.86 -28.86
N THR A 466 26.85 -22.82 -29.68
CA THR A 466 26.93 -21.43 -29.21
C THR A 466 25.56 -20.76 -29.37
N LEU A 467 24.96 -20.36 -28.25
CA LEU A 467 23.77 -19.53 -28.21
C LEU A 467 24.18 -18.06 -28.13
N SER A 468 23.57 -17.22 -28.96
CA SER A 468 23.88 -15.78 -29.08
C SER A 468 22.60 -14.99 -29.38
N ASP A 469 22.69 -13.87 -30.10
CA ASP A 469 21.61 -12.91 -30.38
C ASP A 469 20.30 -13.56 -30.81
N LYS A 470 20.35 -14.53 -31.75
CA LYS A 470 19.14 -15.19 -32.24
C LYS A 470 18.36 -15.90 -31.12
N TYR A 471 19.08 -16.56 -30.21
CA TYR A 471 18.45 -17.23 -29.07
C TYR A 471 18.00 -16.19 -28.04
N PHE A 472 18.86 -15.22 -27.70
CA PHE A 472 18.56 -14.15 -26.76
C PHE A 472 17.29 -13.36 -27.13
N ILE A 473 17.26 -12.77 -28.33
CA ILE A 473 16.15 -11.90 -28.77
C ILE A 473 14.81 -12.66 -28.77
N SER A 474 14.82 -13.94 -29.14
CA SER A 474 13.59 -14.72 -29.23
C SER A 474 13.11 -15.28 -27.89
N ARG A 475 13.99 -15.46 -26.89
CA ARG A 475 13.63 -16.04 -25.58
C ARG A 475 13.48 -15.01 -24.48
N PHE A 476 14.12 -13.84 -24.59
CA PHE A 476 14.01 -12.78 -23.58
C PHE A 476 12.56 -12.38 -23.26
N PRO A 477 11.64 -12.20 -24.25
CA PRO A 477 10.24 -11.90 -23.93
C PRO A 477 9.53 -12.99 -23.12
N VAL A 478 9.93 -14.26 -23.30
CA VAL A 478 9.40 -15.39 -22.51
C VAL A 478 9.90 -15.30 -21.07
N VAL A 479 11.20 -15.04 -20.88
CA VAL A 479 11.81 -14.85 -19.54
C VAL A 479 11.16 -13.68 -18.81
N ALA A 480 11.03 -12.52 -19.46
CA ALA A 480 10.39 -11.34 -18.87
C ALA A 480 8.93 -11.62 -18.46
N LYS A 481 8.16 -12.32 -19.32
CA LYS A 481 6.79 -12.72 -19.00
C LYS A 481 6.73 -13.67 -17.80
N ARG A 482 7.67 -14.61 -17.65
CA ARG A 482 7.71 -15.52 -16.49
C ARG A 482 8.07 -14.82 -15.19
N ILE A 483 8.98 -13.85 -15.22
CA ILE A 483 9.28 -12.98 -14.06
C ILE A 483 8.01 -12.22 -13.65
N ALA A 484 7.30 -11.61 -14.61
CA ALA A 484 6.05 -10.89 -14.34
C ALA A 484 4.97 -11.81 -13.74
N GLN A 485 4.75 -12.98 -14.34
CA GLN A 485 3.78 -13.98 -13.84
C GLN A 485 4.12 -14.44 -12.43
N GLY A 486 5.39 -14.72 -12.13
CA GLY A 486 5.85 -15.09 -10.80
C GLY A 486 5.52 -14.02 -9.75
N GLY A 487 5.84 -12.75 -10.04
CA GLY A 487 5.53 -11.62 -9.14
C GLY A 487 4.03 -11.41 -8.92
N VAL A 488 3.23 -11.42 -9.99
CA VAL A 488 1.76 -11.27 -9.91
C VAL A 488 1.13 -12.39 -9.09
N ARG A 489 1.53 -13.65 -9.35
CA ARG A 489 0.98 -14.82 -8.64
C ARG A 489 1.45 -14.91 -7.19
N LEU A 490 2.70 -14.54 -6.89
CA LEU A 490 3.17 -14.44 -5.51
C LEU A 490 2.34 -13.41 -4.72
N SER A 491 2.14 -12.22 -5.30
CA SER A 491 1.28 -11.19 -4.71
C SER A 491 -0.14 -11.70 -4.49
N MET A 492 -0.73 -12.39 -5.47
CA MET A 492 -2.05 -13.01 -5.34
C MET A 492 -2.12 -14.02 -4.18
N ILE A 493 -1.15 -14.94 -4.06
CA ILE A 493 -1.14 -15.94 -2.98
C ILE A 493 -1.01 -15.23 -1.63
N LEU A 494 -0.04 -14.32 -1.46
CA LEU A 494 0.16 -13.60 -0.20
C LEU A 494 -1.06 -12.76 0.20
N ASN A 495 -1.70 -12.09 -0.77
CA ASN A 495 -2.93 -11.33 -0.55
C ASN A 495 -4.10 -12.20 -0.10
N ARG A 496 -4.19 -13.43 -0.61
CA ARG A 496 -5.22 -14.38 -0.15
C ARG A 496 -4.87 -14.89 1.24
N VAL A 497 -3.67 -15.47 1.40
CA VAL A 497 -3.19 -16.04 2.66
C VAL A 497 -3.30 -15.06 3.84
N PHE A 498 -2.93 -13.80 3.64
CA PHE A 498 -2.97 -12.78 4.69
C PHE A 498 -4.21 -11.88 4.62
N GLY A 499 -5.07 -12.03 3.61
CA GLY A 499 -6.32 -11.29 3.45
C GLY A 499 -7.45 -11.81 4.36
N ASN A 500 -8.53 -11.04 4.49
CA ASN A 500 -9.75 -11.51 5.18
C ASN A 500 -10.55 -12.43 4.25
N HIS A 501 -10.81 -13.67 4.66
CA HIS A 501 -11.71 -14.57 3.95
C HIS A 501 -13.06 -14.69 4.66
N ASN A 502 -14.16 -14.35 3.96
CA ASN A 502 -15.53 -14.69 4.37
C ASN A 502 -15.91 -16.14 4.01
N GLN A 503 -15.03 -16.88 3.32
CA GLN A 503 -15.19 -18.30 3.03
C GLN A 503 -14.09 -19.09 3.73
N LYS A 504 -14.48 -20.11 4.50
CA LYS A 504 -13.54 -21.09 5.04
C LYS A 504 -12.80 -21.74 3.87
N ILE A 505 -11.49 -21.54 3.78
CA ILE A 505 -10.63 -22.36 2.93
C ILE A 505 -10.73 -23.78 3.50
N PRO A 506 -11.18 -24.78 2.72
CA PRO A 506 -11.23 -26.16 3.20
C PRO A 506 -9.83 -26.59 3.64
N ALA A 507 -9.74 -27.26 4.78
CA ALA A 507 -8.50 -27.91 5.18
C ALA A 507 -8.12 -28.96 4.12
N PRO A 508 -6.82 -29.17 3.87
CA PRO A 508 -6.38 -30.23 2.95
C PRO A 508 -6.90 -31.59 3.41
N THR A 509 -7.55 -32.32 2.50
CA THR A 509 -7.94 -33.73 2.69
C THR A 509 -6.79 -34.66 2.36
#